data_AF-A0A1E1XEC2-F1
#
_entry.id   AF-A0A1E1XEC2-F1
#
_cell.length_a   1.000
_cell.length_b   1.000
_cell.length_c   1.000
_cell.angle_alpha   90.00
_cell.angle_beta   90.00
_cell.angle_gamma   90.00
#
_symmetry.space_group_name_H-M   'P 1'
#
loop_
_entity.id
_entity.type
_entity.pdbx_description
1 polymer ?
#
loop_
_entity_poly.entity_id
_entity_poly.type
_entity_poly.pdbx_seq_one_letter_code
_entity_poly.pdbx_strand_id
1 'polypeptide(L)'
;EGGGTSSFQWSEATQCFCCYPMKVFLPREAGRPHCRWVFPVVFGGGLVSGDCVQVDVTAGPRTCVLLTSQSFPKVYRSKPGEASVQRCTYTVWEGALLCVLPDVTVCFADACFRQTQEAHLSAAGSIVLLDWYLAGRVANGERWQLARLASMVSVHVAGELVLREAVDMAAVANLSLEHSMGAYDVTGICVLLGPSLEQLAKSVCAQLESREQYGVEPGRSFVATCSALRSQGGKFSGCVVRILSTSSQQRAQRSAKASGAL
;
A
#
# COMPACT_ATOMS: atom_id res chain seq x y z
N GLU A 1 23.36 -13.88 -22.25
CA GLU A 1 22.71 -15.13 -21.82
C GLU A 1 23.23 -15.48 -20.44
N GLY A 2 22.41 -15.29 -19.41
CA GLY A 2 22.69 -15.68 -18.03
C GLY A 2 21.38 -16.22 -17.48
N GLY A 3 21.16 -17.52 -17.63
CA GLY A 3 19.96 -18.21 -17.19
C GLY A 3 19.86 -18.23 -15.67
N GLY A 4 19.39 -17.13 -15.08
CA GLY A 4 18.78 -17.17 -13.76
C GLY A 4 17.42 -17.84 -13.92
N THR A 5 17.29 -19.10 -13.53
CA THR A 5 15.98 -19.73 -13.35
C THR A 5 15.12 -18.81 -12.48
N SER A 6 13.99 -18.34 -13.01
CA SER A 6 13.01 -17.58 -12.21
C SER A 6 12.74 -18.33 -10.92
N SER A 7 12.93 -17.70 -9.76
CA SER A 7 12.60 -18.30 -8.46
C SER A 7 11.10 -18.56 -8.32
N PHE A 8 10.28 -17.81 -9.07
CA PHE A 8 8.82 -17.91 -9.07
C PHE A 8 8.32 -18.93 -10.10
N GLN A 9 7.31 -19.68 -9.69
CA GLN A 9 6.59 -20.62 -10.55
C GLN A 9 5.34 -19.97 -11.15
N TRP A 10 4.79 -20.62 -12.18
CA TRP A 10 3.49 -20.25 -12.73
C TRP A 10 2.45 -20.11 -11.62
N SER A 11 1.79 -18.95 -11.55
CA SER A 11 0.85 -18.59 -10.50
C SER A 11 -0.57 -18.54 -11.08
N GLU A 12 -1.46 -19.39 -10.57
CA GLU A 12 -2.87 -19.47 -11.00
C GLU A 12 -3.79 -19.40 -9.77
N ALA A 13 -4.98 -18.85 -9.92
CA ALA A 13 -5.94 -18.81 -8.83
C ALA A 13 -6.57 -20.19 -8.65
N THR A 14 -6.36 -20.79 -7.47
CA THR A 14 -6.95 -22.09 -7.12
C THR A 14 -8.33 -21.94 -6.47
N GLN A 15 -8.54 -20.83 -5.76
CA GLN A 15 -9.78 -20.49 -5.07
C GLN A 15 -10.04 -18.99 -5.22
N CYS A 16 -11.27 -18.62 -5.55
CA CYS A 16 -11.68 -17.23 -5.68
C CYS A 16 -13.15 -17.11 -5.29
N PHE A 17 -13.40 -16.43 -4.18
CA PHE A 17 -14.74 -16.18 -3.65
C PHE A 17 -14.97 -14.68 -3.56
N CYS A 18 -16.17 -14.24 -3.90
CA CYS A 18 -16.57 -12.84 -3.75
C CYS A 18 -18.08 -12.76 -3.47
N CYS A 19 -18.47 -11.79 -2.66
CA CYS A 19 -19.86 -11.43 -2.43
C CYS A 19 -20.14 -10.06 -3.05
N TYR A 20 -21.37 -9.86 -3.55
CA TYR A 20 -21.79 -8.54 -4.03
C TYR A 20 -21.63 -7.51 -2.89
N PRO A 21 -21.11 -6.29 -3.16
CA PRO A 21 -20.83 -5.72 -4.48
C PRO A 21 -19.43 -5.99 -5.04
N MET A 22 -18.61 -6.82 -4.39
CA MET A 22 -17.27 -7.12 -4.86
C MET A 22 -17.22 -8.18 -5.97
N LYS A 23 -16.27 -8.00 -6.88
CA LYS A 23 -15.79 -9.01 -7.83
C LYS A 23 -14.28 -9.03 -7.82
N VAL A 24 -13.71 -10.15 -8.25
CA VAL A 24 -12.27 -10.30 -8.42
C VAL A 24 -12.00 -10.68 -9.87
N PHE A 25 -11.22 -9.86 -10.57
CA PHE A 25 -10.74 -10.18 -11.91
C PHE A 25 -9.29 -10.68 -11.85
N LEU A 26 -9.00 -11.67 -12.68
CA LEU A 26 -7.71 -12.34 -12.71
C LEU A 26 -7.13 -12.36 -14.13
N PRO A 27 -6.52 -11.27 -14.63
CA PRO A 27 -5.80 -11.26 -15.90
C PRO A 27 -4.49 -12.04 -15.86
N ARG A 28 -4.13 -12.72 -16.97
CA ARG A 28 -3.13 -13.81 -16.99
C ARG A 28 -1.74 -13.41 -16.56
N GLU A 29 -1.19 -12.32 -17.09
CA GLU A 29 0.22 -11.99 -16.89
C GLU A 29 0.40 -10.51 -16.58
N ALA A 30 1.01 -10.25 -15.43
CA ALA A 30 1.37 -8.93 -14.92
C ALA A 30 2.70 -8.41 -15.46
N GLY A 31 3.59 -9.35 -15.77
CA GLY A 31 5.02 -9.14 -15.97
C GLY A 31 5.73 -10.48 -16.10
N ARG A 32 6.97 -10.45 -16.56
CA ARG A 32 7.78 -11.65 -16.83
C ARG A 32 8.82 -11.87 -15.73
N PRO A 33 9.17 -13.13 -15.39
CA PRO A 33 8.45 -14.36 -15.66
C PRO A 33 7.50 -14.68 -14.49
N HIS A 34 6.21 -14.85 -14.76
CA HIS A 34 5.22 -15.48 -13.85
C HIS A 34 4.63 -14.64 -12.71
N CYS A 35 4.30 -13.36 -12.96
CA CYS A 35 3.49 -12.58 -12.02
C CYS A 35 2.00 -12.56 -12.43
N ARG A 36 1.09 -12.86 -11.50
CA ARG A 36 -0.37 -12.94 -11.71
C ARG A 36 -1.07 -11.68 -11.22
N TRP A 37 -1.97 -11.12 -12.03
CA TRP A 37 -2.81 -9.99 -11.61
C TRP A 37 -4.03 -10.43 -10.81
N VAL A 38 -4.33 -9.68 -9.75
CA VAL A 38 -5.56 -9.77 -8.97
C VAL A 38 -6.15 -8.36 -8.83
N PHE A 39 -7.36 -8.17 -9.36
CA PHE A 39 -8.11 -6.91 -9.27
C PHE A 39 -9.40 -7.10 -8.46
N PRO A 40 -9.41 -6.76 -7.17
CA PRO A 40 -10.66 -6.54 -6.45
C PRO A 40 -11.34 -5.30 -7.03
N VAL A 41 -12.62 -5.44 -7.39
CA VAL A 41 -13.46 -4.37 -7.91
C VAL A 41 -14.72 -4.30 -7.05
N VAL A 42 -14.99 -3.12 -6.51
CA VAL A 42 -16.23 -2.82 -5.78
C VAL A 42 -17.19 -2.14 -6.77
N PHE A 43 -18.29 -2.81 -7.11
CA PHE A 43 -19.36 -2.15 -7.87
C PHE A 43 -20.08 -1.13 -6.97
N GLY A 44 -20.48 0.00 -7.53
CA GLY A 44 -21.14 1.07 -6.75
C GLY A 44 -20.27 2.33 -6.54
N GLY A 45 -19.04 2.36 -7.06
CA GLY A 45 -18.25 3.59 -7.18
C GLY A 45 -17.49 4.01 -5.92
N GLY A 46 -17.62 3.29 -4.81
CA GLY A 46 -16.87 3.48 -3.57
C GLY A 46 -17.60 2.91 -2.36
N LEU A 47 -17.02 3.12 -1.18
CA LEU A 47 -17.59 2.72 0.11
C LEU A 47 -18.50 3.81 0.67
N VAL A 48 -19.70 3.43 1.11
CA VAL A 48 -20.65 4.34 1.77
C VAL A 48 -20.75 4.05 3.27
N SER A 49 -21.47 4.91 3.98
CA SER A 49 -21.67 4.82 5.43
C SER A 49 -22.16 3.43 5.86
N GLY A 50 -21.42 2.79 6.77
CA GLY A 50 -21.75 1.48 7.31
C GLY A 50 -21.22 0.30 6.50
N ASP A 51 -20.62 0.52 5.32
CA ASP A 51 -20.02 -0.55 4.52
C ASP A 51 -18.88 -1.24 5.28
N CYS A 52 -18.82 -2.56 5.16
CA CYS A 52 -17.74 -3.38 5.67
C CYS A 52 -17.21 -4.29 4.57
N VAL A 53 -15.95 -4.10 4.19
CA VAL A 53 -15.26 -4.89 3.18
C VAL A 53 -14.19 -5.75 3.84
N GLN A 54 -14.18 -7.03 3.51
CA GLN A 54 -13.13 -7.96 3.93
C GLN A 54 -12.45 -8.57 2.71
N VAL A 55 -11.12 -8.50 2.67
CA VAL A 55 -10.29 -9.01 1.57
C VAL A 55 -9.24 -9.95 2.12
N ASP A 56 -9.33 -11.23 1.78
CA ASP A 56 -8.37 -12.25 2.17
C ASP A 56 -7.60 -12.72 0.93
N VAL A 57 -6.27 -12.60 0.94
CA VAL A 57 -5.40 -13.04 -0.16
C VAL A 57 -4.31 -13.96 0.36
N THR A 58 -4.22 -15.14 -0.24
CA THR A 58 -3.16 -16.12 0.06
C THR A 58 -2.28 -16.30 -1.17
N ALA A 59 -1.01 -15.90 -1.08
CA ALA A 59 0.03 -16.19 -2.05
C ALA A 59 0.70 -17.51 -1.68
N GLY A 60 0.42 -18.58 -2.44
CA GLY A 60 0.97 -19.92 -2.24
C GLY A 60 2.48 -20.00 -2.48
N PRO A 61 3.15 -21.12 -2.13
CA PRO A 61 4.59 -21.26 -2.25
C PRO A 61 5.11 -20.92 -3.64
N ARG A 62 6.21 -20.17 -3.71
CA ARG A 62 6.87 -19.73 -4.96
C ARG A 62 5.96 -19.01 -5.97
N THR A 63 4.86 -18.41 -5.52
CA THR A 63 4.00 -17.58 -6.39
C THR A 63 4.46 -16.13 -6.44
N CYS A 64 4.15 -15.43 -7.53
CA CYS A 64 4.32 -13.98 -7.63
C CYS A 64 2.98 -13.36 -8.01
N VAL A 65 2.44 -12.50 -7.15
CA VAL A 65 1.09 -11.97 -7.27
C VAL A 65 1.12 -10.45 -7.12
N LEU A 66 0.49 -9.74 -8.05
CA LEU A 66 0.25 -8.30 -7.98
C LEU A 66 -1.24 -8.07 -7.73
N LEU A 67 -1.54 -7.63 -6.51
CA LEU A 67 -2.85 -7.15 -6.09
C LEU A 67 -2.90 -5.64 -6.28
N THR A 68 -3.77 -5.17 -7.17
CA THR A 68 -3.92 -3.74 -7.47
C THR A 68 -5.38 -3.41 -7.77
N SER A 69 -5.74 -2.13 -7.78
CA SER A 69 -7.11 -1.68 -8.07
C SER A 69 -7.25 -1.25 -9.54
N GLN A 70 -8.49 -1.27 -10.03
CA GLN A 70 -8.81 -0.75 -11.36
C GLN A 70 -9.05 0.77 -11.35
N SER A 71 -9.38 1.32 -10.19
CA SER A 71 -9.72 2.72 -10.01
C SER A 71 -9.47 3.13 -8.58
N PHE A 72 -9.36 4.44 -8.36
CA PHE A 72 -9.17 5.04 -7.04
C PHE A 72 -10.31 4.62 -6.10
N PRO A 73 -10.03 3.89 -5.01
CA PRO A 73 -11.03 3.60 -3.99
C PRO A 73 -11.56 4.91 -3.40
N LYS A 74 -12.88 5.09 -3.42
CA LYS A 74 -13.53 6.30 -2.88
C LYS A 74 -14.23 5.93 -1.60
N VAL A 75 -14.08 6.75 -0.56
CA VAL A 75 -14.83 6.62 0.68
C VAL A 75 -15.73 7.84 0.80
N TYR A 76 -17.03 7.61 0.73
CA TYR A 76 -18.04 8.64 0.82
C TYR A 76 -18.27 9.06 2.28
N ARG A 77 -19.01 10.15 2.46
CA ARG A 77 -19.39 10.67 3.77
C ARG A 77 -20.05 9.61 4.65
N SER A 78 -19.76 9.67 5.94
CA SER A 78 -20.37 8.77 6.93
C SER A 78 -21.47 9.48 7.71
N LYS A 79 -22.52 8.75 8.08
CA LYS A 79 -23.53 9.23 9.04
C LYS A 79 -22.88 9.35 10.43
N PRO A 80 -23.41 10.22 11.30
CA PRO A 80 -22.91 10.34 12.67
C PRO A 80 -22.85 8.97 13.38
N GLY A 81 -21.69 8.63 13.94
CA GLY A 81 -21.48 7.35 14.65
C GLY A 81 -21.18 6.14 13.76
N GLU A 82 -21.30 6.27 12.44
CA GLU A 82 -20.96 5.20 11.50
C GLU A 82 -19.58 5.42 10.87
N ALA A 83 -19.00 4.34 10.33
CA ALA A 83 -17.75 4.36 9.58
C ALA A 83 -17.81 3.33 8.47
N SER A 84 -17.14 3.61 7.35
CA SER A 84 -16.81 2.57 6.37
C SER A 84 -15.57 1.82 6.87
N VAL A 85 -15.58 0.50 6.79
CA VAL A 85 -14.54 -0.38 7.33
C VAL A 85 -13.97 -1.26 6.24
N GLN A 86 -12.64 -1.33 6.15
CA GLN A 86 -11.94 -2.27 5.28
C GLN A 86 -10.95 -3.11 6.10
N ARG A 87 -11.06 -4.43 5.98
CA ARG A 87 -10.15 -5.39 6.61
C ARG A 87 -9.47 -6.21 5.53
N CYS A 88 -8.16 -6.16 5.46
CA CYS A 88 -7.39 -6.96 4.53
C CYS A 88 -6.45 -7.89 5.29
N THR A 89 -6.47 -9.16 4.95
CA THR A 89 -5.53 -10.16 5.48
C THR A 89 -4.76 -10.78 4.33
N TYR A 90 -3.44 -10.80 4.47
CA TYR A 90 -2.51 -11.29 3.47
C TYR A 90 -1.69 -12.44 4.05
N THR A 91 -1.72 -13.61 3.42
CA THR A 91 -0.88 -14.74 3.80
C THR A 91 0.13 -15.01 2.68
N VAL A 92 1.42 -15.03 3.00
CA VAL A 92 2.50 -15.18 2.02
C VAL A 92 3.39 -16.35 2.40
N TRP A 93 3.31 -17.42 1.59
CA TRP A 93 4.03 -18.66 1.81
C TRP A 93 5.49 -18.59 1.34
N GLU A 94 6.22 -19.68 1.57
CA GLU A 94 7.66 -19.79 1.28
C GLU A 94 8.00 -19.48 -0.18
N GLY A 95 8.97 -18.58 -0.37
CA GLY A 95 9.43 -18.16 -1.69
C GLY A 95 8.41 -17.35 -2.49
N ALA A 96 7.25 -17.00 -1.90
CA ALA A 96 6.22 -16.22 -2.56
C ALA A 96 6.49 -14.72 -2.42
N LEU A 97 6.08 -13.96 -3.43
CA LEU A 97 6.05 -12.50 -3.43
C LEU A 97 4.62 -12.01 -3.66
N LEU A 98 4.10 -11.24 -2.70
CA LEU A 98 2.83 -10.52 -2.85
C LEU A 98 3.09 -9.01 -2.93
N CYS A 99 2.73 -8.41 -4.05
CA CYS A 99 2.76 -6.97 -4.25
C CYS A 99 1.35 -6.40 -4.12
N VAL A 100 1.05 -5.79 -2.97
CA VAL A 100 -0.18 -5.03 -2.72
C VAL A 100 0.07 -3.58 -3.09
N LEU A 101 -0.28 -3.23 -4.32
CA LEU A 101 -0.07 -1.91 -4.94
C LEU A 101 -1.39 -1.32 -5.45
N PRO A 102 -2.36 -1.03 -4.57
CA PRO A 102 -3.59 -0.38 -4.97
C PRO A 102 -3.32 1.06 -5.42
N ASP A 103 -4.27 1.62 -6.17
CA ASP A 103 -4.35 3.05 -6.37
C ASP A 103 -4.60 3.79 -5.05
N VAL A 104 -4.39 5.10 -5.08
CA VAL A 104 -4.57 5.97 -3.91
C VAL A 104 -6.03 5.98 -3.44
N THR A 105 -6.24 5.82 -2.12
CA THR A 105 -7.57 5.93 -1.51
C THR A 105 -7.98 7.38 -1.36
N VAL A 106 -9.20 7.74 -1.76
CA VAL A 106 -9.73 9.10 -1.71
C VAL A 106 -10.86 9.16 -0.69
N CYS A 107 -10.59 9.75 0.47
CA CYS A 107 -11.61 9.99 1.50
C CYS A 107 -12.29 11.33 1.24
N PHE A 108 -13.62 11.32 1.08
CA PHE A 108 -14.37 12.54 0.81
C PHE A 108 -14.62 13.35 2.08
N ALA A 109 -15.13 14.57 1.93
CA ALA A 109 -15.60 15.39 3.04
C ALA A 109 -16.55 14.60 3.95
N ASP A 110 -16.35 14.71 5.27
CA ASP A 110 -17.07 14.00 6.32
C ASP A 110 -16.96 12.45 6.28
N ALA A 111 -16.01 11.88 5.52
CA ALA A 111 -15.78 10.44 5.54
C ALA A 111 -15.16 9.99 6.88
N CYS A 112 -15.70 8.93 7.46
CA CYS A 112 -15.11 8.22 8.60
C CYS A 112 -14.66 6.83 8.10
N PHE A 113 -13.36 6.66 7.87
CA PHE A 113 -12.78 5.44 7.31
C PHE A 113 -11.90 4.73 8.33
N ARG A 114 -12.06 3.40 8.43
CA ARG A 114 -11.20 2.53 9.24
C ARG A 114 -10.65 1.41 8.39
N GLN A 115 -9.33 1.31 8.32
CA GLN A 115 -8.64 0.25 7.60
C GLN A 115 -7.73 -0.55 8.52
N THR A 116 -7.75 -1.87 8.38
CA THR A 116 -6.75 -2.75 8.97
C THR A 116 -6.18 -3.65 7.89
N GLN A 117 -4.86 -3.67 7.75
CA GLN A 117 -4.13 -4.56 6.87
C GLN A 117 -3.19 -5.42 7.71
N GLU A 118 -3.40 -6.73 7.67
CA GLU A 118 -2.60 -7.69 8.41
C GLU A 118 -1.90 -8.65 7.44
N ALA A 119 -0.58 -8.67 7.46
CA ALA A 119 0.21 -9.56 6.63
C ALA A 119 0.91 -10.62 7.49
N HIS A 120 0.78 -11.88 7.12
CA HIS A 120 1.44 -13.03 7.73
C HIS A 120 2.35 -13.69 6.70
N LEU A 121 3.66 -13.56 6.90
CA LEU A 121 4.68 -14.09 6.02
C LEU A 121 5.32 -15.31 6.67
N SER A 122 5.62 -16.33 5.86
CA SER A 122 6.66 -17.30 6.23
C SER A 122 8.03 -16.62 6.33
N ALA A 123 9.02 -17.28 6.94
CA ALA A 123 10.39 -16.74 7.02
C ALA A 123 11.01 -16.45 5.64
N ALA A 124 10.57 -17.15 4.60
CA ALA A 124 11.02 -16.99 3.22
C ALA A 124 9.99 -16.30 2.32
N GLY A 125 8.92 -15.74 2.88
CA GLY A 125 7.91 -14.96 2.15
C GLY A 125 8.33 -13.51 2.00
N SER A 126 7.87 -12.85 0.94
CA SER A 126 8.15 -11.44 0.68
C SER A 126 6.89 -10.65 0.34
N ILE A 127 6.81 -9.40 0.80
CA ILE A 127 5.67 -8.52 0.56
C ILE A 127 6.13 -7.10 0.19
N VAL A 128 5.46 -6.54 -0.82
CA VAL A 128 5.40 -5.09 -1.04
C VAL A 128 3.99 -4.65 -0.64
N LEU A 129 3.85 -3.73 0.31
CA LEU A 129 2.55 -3.23 0.75
C LEU A 129 2.52 -1.71 0.71
N LEU A 130 1.70 -1.16 -0.19
CA LEU A 130 1.46 0.26 -0.32
C LEU A 130 0.12 0.64 0.35
N ASP A 131 0.19 1.54 1.33
CA ASP A 131 -0.98 2.15 1.95
C ASP A 131 -0.87 3.68 1.84
N TRP A 132 -1.79 4.31 1.10
CA TRP A 132 -1.68 5.72 0.74
C TRP A 132 -3.03 6.38 0.42
N TYR A 133 -3.08 7.67 0.70
CA TYR A 133 -4.30 8.47 0.76
C TYR A 133 -4.14 9.81 0.05
N LEU A 134 -5.21 10.23 -0.61
CA LEU A 134 -5.37 11.54 -1.20
C LEU A 134 -6.20 12.42 -0.24
N ALA A 135 -5.89 13.72 -0.21
CA ALA A 135 -6.54 14.71 0.63
C ALA A 135 -8.06 14.80 0.44
N GLY A 136 -8.58 14.30 -0.67
CA GLY A 136 -9.99 14.34 -1.01
C GLY A 136 -10.16 14.64 -2.49
N ARG A 137 -11.28 15.28 -2.83
CA ARG A 137 -11.52 15.76 -4.21
C ARG A 137 -10.78 17.09 -4.43
N VAL A 138 -9.45 17.01 -4.56
CA VAL A 138 -8.55 18.17 -4.71
C VAL A 138 -8.98 19.10 -5.85
N ALA A 139 -9.40 18.53 -6.99
CA ALA A 139 -9.91 19.30 -8.14
C ALA A 139 -11.21 20.08 -7.84
N ASN A 140 -11.98 19.65 -6.84
CA ASN A 140 -13.20 20.30 -6.36
C ASN A 140 -12.94 21.19 -5.13
N GLY A 141 -11.67 21.46 -4.80
CA GLY A 141 -11.29 22.27 -3.63
C GLY A 141 -11.40 21.55 -2.28
N GLU A 142 -11.68 20.25 -2.28
CA GLU A 142 -11.78 19.47 -1.05
C GLU A 142 -10.42 18.91 -0.66
N ARG A 143 -9.86 19.41 0.46
CA ARG A 143 -8.57 19.01 1.00
C ARG A 143 -8.66 18.73 2.49
N TRP A 144 -8.37 17.50 2.87
CA TRP A 144 -8.34 17.00 4.23
C TRP A 144 -9.62 17.32 5.03
N GLN A 145 -10.77 17.30 4.36
CA GLN A 145 -12.10 17.56 4.94
C GLN A 145 -12.80 16.30 5.46
N LEU A 146 -12.12 15.15 5.44
CA LEU A 146 -12.60 13.91 6.03
C LEU A 146 -12.82 14.07 7.55
N ALA A 147 -13.76 13.30 8.10
CA ALA A 147 -14.04 13.32 9.54
C ALA A 147 -12.96 12.59 10.33
N ARG A 148 -12.60 11.36 9.90
CA ARG A 148 -11.51 10.59 10.49
C ARG A 148 -11.01 9.52 9.52
N LEU A 149 -9.69 9.34 9.47
CA LEU A 149 -9.03 8.24 8.78
C LEU A 149 -8.15 7.50 9.78
N ALA A 150 -8.53 6.27 10.13
CA ALA A 150 -7.71 5.39 10.95
C ALA A 150 -7.23 4.19 10.12
N SER A 151 -5.94 4.07 9.90
CA SER A 151 -5.32 2.91 9.23
C SER A 151 -4.33 2.21 10.15
N MET A 152 -4.30 0.89 10.10
CA MET A 152 -3.30 0.08 10.78
C MET A 152 -2.74 -0.98 9.83
N VAL A 153 -1.43 -0.97 9.64
CA VAL A 153 -0.68 -2.01 8.93
C VAL A 153 0.11 -2.81 9.96
N SER A 154 -0.15 -4.11 10.06
CA SER A 154 0.64 -5.04 10.87
C SER A 154 1.26 -6.11 9.98
N VAL A 155 2.55 -6.38 10.15
CA VAL A 155 3.26 -7.43 9.41
C VAL A 155 3.90 -8.39 10.40
N HIS A 156 3.60 -9.67 10.24
CA HIS A 156 4.14 -10.77 11.01
C HIS A 156 5.04 -11.62 10.10
N VAL A 157 6.21 -12.02 10.60
CA VAL A 157 7.11 -12.96 9.90
C VAL A 157 7.34 -14.15 10.81
N ALA A 158 7.04 -15.35 10.31
CA ALA A 158 7.14 -16.60 11.07
C ALA A 158 6.42 -16.54 12.44
N GLY A 159 5.28 -15.84 12.50
CA GLY A 159 4.48 -15.67 13.72
C GLY A 159 4.90 -14.52 14.64
N GLU A 160 6.05 -13.89 14.41
CA GLU A 160 6.51 -12.73 15.20
C GLU A 160 6.03 -11.42 14.55
N LEU A 161 5.47 -10.49 15.34
CA LEU A 161 5.13 -9.14 14.86
C LEU A 161 6.40 -8.34 14.62
N VAL A 162 6.67 -7.97 13.36
CA VAL A 162 7.91 -7.27 12.97
C VAL A 162 7.70 -5.79 12.63
N LEU A 163 6.48 -5.42 12.23
CA LEU A 163 6.11 -4.05 11.91
C LEU A 163 4.66 -3.82 12.35
N ARG A 164 4.44 -2.67 12.99
CA ARG A 164 3.11 -2.09 13.15
C ARG A 164 3.19 -0.60 12.88
N GLU A 165 2.53 -0.15 11.83
CA GLU A 165 2.31 1.27 11.55
C GLU A 165 0.84 1.59 11.79
N ALA A 166 0.56 2.65 12.54
CA ALA A 166 -0.79 3.14 12.76
C ALA A 166 -0.86 4.62 12.41
N VAL A 167 -1.86 4.99 11.63
CA VAL A 167 -2.17 6.37 11.25
C VAL A 167 -3.57 6.67 11.74
N ASP A 168 -3.73 7.78 12.46
CA ASP A 168 -5.02 8.30 12.90
C ASP A 168 -5.07 9.79 12.58
N MET A 169 -5.81 10.14 11.55
CA MET A 169 -5.96 11.50 11.06
C MET A 169 -7.39 11.97 11.32
N ALA A 170 -7.52 12.91 12.26
CA ALA A 170 -8.73 13.68 12.52
C ALA A 170 -8.34 15.12 12.87
N ALA A 171 -9.25 16.07 12.67
CA ALA A 171 -9.07 17.40 13.21
C ALA A 171 -9.05 17.34 14.74
N VAL A 172 -8.19 18.14 15.36
CA VAL A 172 -8.13 18.30 16.82
C VAL A 172 -8.49 19.74 17.18
N ALA A 173 -8.73 20.01 18.46
CA ALA A 173 -9.03 21.36 18.92
C ALA A 173 -7.92 22.34 18.44
N ASN A 174 -8.32 23.37 17.70
CA ASN A 174 -7.45 24.43 17.14
C ASN A 174 -6.48 24.01 16.03
N LEU A 175 -6.59 22.80 15.46
CA LEU A 175 -5.78 22.38 14.31
C LEU A 175 -6.62 21.52 13.35
N SER A 176 -6.96 22.09 12.20
CA SER A 176 -7.57 21.31 11.12
C SER A 176 -6.52 20.40 10.45
N LEU A 177 -6.98 19.31 9.86
CA LEU A 177 -6.09 18.43 9.08
C LEU A 177 -5.45 19.17 7.90
N GLU A 178 -6.19 20.05 7.23
CA GLU A 178 -5.65 20.85 6.12
C GLU A 178 -4.45 21.70 6.57
N HIS A 179 -4.54 22.39 7.70
CA HIS A 179 -3.41 23.15 8.25
C HIS A 179 -2.26 22.24 8.68
N SER A 180 -2.56 21.07 9.27
CA SER A 180 -1.54 20.11 9.70
C SER A 180 -0.76 19.52 8.51
N MET A 181 -1.44 19.26 7.40
CA MET A 181 -0.84 18.66 6.19
C MET A 181 -0.19 19.69 5.27
N GLY A 182 -0.54 20.97 5.42
CA GLY A 182 0.03 22.07 4.65
C GLY A 182 -0.23 21.89 3.15
N ALA A 183 0.84 21.94 2.35
CA ALA A 183 0.74 21.85 0.89
C ALA A 183 0.61 20.41 0.35
N TYR A 184 0.68 19.39 1.20
CA TYR A 184 0.70 17.99 0.74
C TYR A 184 -0.71 17.44 0.56
N ASP A 185 -1.01 17.01 -0.65
CA ASP A 185 -2.29 16.40 -1.01
C ASP A 185 -2.25 14.86 -0.91
N VAL A 186 -1.06 14.25 -0.80
CA VAL A 186 -0.88 12.80 -0.74
C VAL A 186 -0.02 12.43 0.45
N THR A 187 -0.41 11.38 1.19
CA THR A 187 0.40 10.76 2.23
C THR A 187 0.32 9.25 2.16
N GLY A 188 1.35 8.55 2.63
CA GLY A 188 1.31 7.10 2.71
C GLY A 188 2.62 6.44 3.10
N ILE A 189 2.57 5.12 3.18
CA ILE A 189 3.70 4.26 3.45
C ILE A 189 3.83 3.17 2.39
N CYS A 190 5.05 2.74 2.12
CA CYS A 190 5.34 1.55 1.32
C CYS A 190 6.27 0.65 2.14
N VAL A 191 5.81 -0.56 2.44
CA VAL A 191 6.58 -1.58 3.15
C VAL A 191 7.20 -2.51 2.13
N LEU A 192 8.52 -2.65 2.17
CA LEU A 192 9.29 -3.63 1.42
C LEU A 192 9.88 -4.62 2.41
N LEU A 193 9.45 -5.88 2.42
CA LEU A 193 9.92 -6.85 3.42
C LEU A 193 10.07 -8.24 2.82
N GLY A 194 11.18 -8.90 3.14
CA GLY A 194 11.42 -10.31 2.82
C GLY A 194 12.60 -10.53 1.86
N PRO A 195 13.06 -11.79 1.73
CA PRO A 195 14.32 -12.10 1.04
C PRO A 195 14.37 -11.66 -0.43
N SER A 196 13.26 -11.75 -1.16
CA SER A 196 13.25 -11.39 -2.59
C SER A 196 13.38 -9.89 -2.83
N LEU A 197 13.24 -9.07 -1.79
CA LEU A 197 13.24 -7.61 -1.85
C LEU A 197 14.48 -7.00 -1.18
N GLU A 198 15.41 -7.82 -0.67
CA GLU A 198 16.55 -7.31 0.11
C GLU A 198 17.41 -6.32 -0.68
N GLN A 199 17.73 -6.64 -1.94
CA GLN A 199 18.52 -5.76 -2.80
C GLN A 199 17.76 -4.46 -3.13
N LEU A 200 16.46 -4.56 -3.39
CA LEU A 200 15.60 -3.40 -3.65
C LEU A 200 15.53 -2.50 -2.41
N ALA A 201 15.28 -3.05 -1.23
CA ALA A 201 15.20 -2.32 0.02
C ALA A 201 16.52 -1.60 0.34
N LYS A 202 17.67 -2.27 0.14
CA LYS A 202 19.00 -1.66 0.28
C LYS A 202 19.19 -0.51 -0.71
N SER A 203 18.84 -0.71 -1.98
CA SER A 203 18.95 0.33 -3.01
C SER A 203 18.06 1.54 -2.69
N VAL A 204 16.81 1.31 -2.28
CA VAL A 204 15.88 2.38 -1.93
C VAL A 204 16.37 3.18 -0.73
N CYS A 205 16.82 2.53 0.34
CA CYS A 205 17.37 3.27 1.47
C CYS A 205 18.67 4.00 1.10
N ALA A 206 19.57 3.41 0.31
CA ALA A 206 20.78 4.10 -0.14
C ALA A 206 20.46 5.36 -0.99
N GLN A 207 19.44 5.28 -1.86
CA GLN A 207 18.98 6.42 -2.66
C GLN A 207 18.31 7.51 -1.81
N LEU A 208 17.55 7.14 -0.78
CA LEU A 208 16.87 8.10 0.10
C LEU A 208 17.77 8.68 1.19
N GLU A 209 18.86 8.00 1.55
CA GLU A 209 19.88 8.48 2.48
C GLU A 209 20.90 9.41 1.81
N SER A 210 20.99 9.41 0.47
CA SER A 210 21.90 10.30 -0.25
C SER A 210 21.52 11.75 0.03
N ARG A 211 22.37 12.46 0.76
CA ARG A 211 22.17 13.87 1.07
C ARG A 211 22.42 14.71 -0.17
N GLU A 212 21.52 15.66 -0.41
CA GLU A 212 21.76 16.72 -1.39
C GLU A 212 22.98 17.55 -0.96
N GLN A 213 23.66 18.16 -1.94
CA GLN A 213 24.77 19.06 -1.65
C GLN A 213 24.28 20.25 -0.81
N TYR A 214 25.16 20.75 0.05
CA TYR A 214 24.86 21.92 0.88
C TYR A 214 24.43 23.11 -0.01
N GLY A 215 23.29 23.72 0.31
CA GLY A 215 22.73 24.86 -0.44
C GLY A 215 21.72 24.50 -1.53
N VAL A 216 21.46 23.22 -1.79
CA VAL A 216 20.32 22.79 -2.63
C VAL A 216 19.03 22.91 -1.81
N GLU A 217 18.03 23.60 -2.35
CA GLU A 217 16.70 23.62 -1.74
C GLU A 217 16.00 22.28 -1.97
N PRO A 218 15.50 21.62 -0.90
CA PRO A 218 14.78 20.36 -1.05
C PRO A 218 13.56 20.53 -1.95
N GLY A 219 13.36 19.61 -2.88
CA GLY A 219 12.15 19.55 -3.69
C GLY A 219 10.89 19.44 -2.83
N ARG A 220 10.13 20.53 -2.68
CA ARG A 220 8.93 20.56 -1.82
C ARG A 220 7.73 19.79 -2.37
N SER A 221 7.77 19.36 -3.63
CA SER A 221 6.65 18.65 -4.27
C SER A 221 6.53 17.18 -3.87
N PHE A 222 7.63 16.58 -3.39
CA PHE A 222 7.69 15.19 -2.98
C PHE A 222 8.74 15.00 -1.88
N VAL A 223 8.31 14.48 -0.74
CA VAL A 223 9.20 14.12 0.37
C VAL A 223 9.07 12.63 0.60
N ALA A 224 10.19 11.94 0.70
CA ALA A 224 10.23 10.53 1.07
C ALA A 224 11.30 10.30 2.12
N THR A 225 11.02 9.42 3.07
CA THR A 225 11.98 8.97 4.08
C THR A 225 12.00 7.44 4.13
N CYS A 226 13.17 6.85 4.36
CA CYS A 226 13.34 5.40 4.51
C CYS A 226 13.65 5.07 5.97
N SER A 227 13.11 3.96 6.47
CA SER A 227 13.54 3.34 7.73
C SER A 227 13.83 1.88 7.46
N ALA A 228 15.08 1.45 7.64
CA ALA A 228 15.45 0.05 7.48
C ALA A 228 14.80 -0.81 8.59
N LEU A 229 14.27 -1.96 8.20
CA LEU A 229 13.76 -2.99 9.11
C LEU A 229 14.74 -4.17 9.08
N ARG A 230 15.35 -4.47 10.23
CA ARG A 230 16.29 -5.60 10.36
C ARG A 230 15.99 -6.35 11.66
N SER A 231 15.90 -7.67 11.56
CA SER A 231 15.80 -8.52 12.75
C SER A 231 17.13 -8.59 13.50
N GLN A 232 17.08 -8.67 14.83
CA GLN A 232 18.24 -9.09 15.61
C GLN A 232 18.56 -10.55 15.25
N GLY A 233 19.68 -10.77 14.56
CA GLY A 233 20.07 -12.08 14.02
C GLY A 233 19.76 -12.31 12.53
N GLY A 234 19.28 -11.29 11.80
CA GLY A 234 19.17 -11.35 10.33
C GLY A 234 18.03 -12.23 9.79
N LYS A 235 17.07 -12.65 10.63
CA LYS A 235 15.92 -13.48 10.22
C LYS A 235 15.04 -12.85 9.14
N PHE A 236 15.01 -11.52 9.07
CA PHE A 236 14.33 -10.76 8.03
C PHE A 236 15.02 -9.43 7.78
N SER A 237 14.85 -8.91 6.56
CA SER A 237 15.32 -7.60 6.13
C SER A 237 14.27 -6.90 5.28
N GLY A 238 14.22 -5.59 5.38
CA GLY A 238 13.32 -4.76 4.58
C GLY A 238 13.50 -3.28 4.88
N CYS A 239 12.54 -2.48 4.44
CA CYS A 239 12.42 -1.08 4.84
C CYS A 239 10.96 -0.61 4.76
N VAL A 240 10.67 0.47 5.48
CA VAL A 240 9.44 1.25 5.35
C VAL A 240 9.80 2.58 4.74
N VAL A 241 9.15 2.91 3.63
CA VAL A 241 9.25 4.22 3.00
C VAL A 241 8.00 5.02 3.34
N ARG A 242 8.16 6.21 3.92
CA ARG A 242 7.05 7.15 4.14
C ARG A 242 7.10 8.24 3.09
N ILE A 243 5.94 8.65 2.58
CA ILE A 243 5.86 9.60 1.47
C ILE A 243 4.85 10.71 1.75
N LEU A 244 5.18 11.90 1.26
CA LEU A 244 4.29 13.05 1.14
C LEU A 244 4.46 13.63 -0.26
N SER A 245 3.37 14.09 -0.88
CA SER A 245 3.44 14.77 -2.17
C SER A 245 2.34 15.82 -2.34
N THR A 246 2.64 16.87 -3.11
CA THR A 246 1.69 17.94 -3.44
C THR A 246 0.78 17.57 -4.61
N SER A 247 0.96 16.40 -5.25
CA SER A 247 0.12 15.96 -6.35
C SER A 247 0.14 14.43 -6.52
N SER A 248 -1.02 13.86 -6.86
CA SER A 248 -1.12 12.44 -7.23
C SER A 248 -0.56 12.12 -8.62
N GLN A 249 -0.57 13.09 -9.56
CA GLN A 249 -0.13 12.87 -10.95
C GLN A 249 1.38 12.59 -11.07
N GLN A 250 2.20 13.18 -10.19
CA GLN A 250 3.65 12.98 -10.21
C GLN A 250 4.05 11.54 -9.83
N ARG A 251 3.18 10.76 -9.17
CA ARG A 251 3.48 9.39 -8.73
C ARG A 251 2.93 8.30 -9.65
N ALA A 252 1.81 8.49 -10.35
CA ALA A 252 1.36 7.51 -11.36
C ALA A 252 2.45 7.25 -12.42
N GLN A 253 3.16 8.30 -12.85
CA GLN A 253 4.27 8.22 -13.81
C GLN A 253 5.58 7.65 -13.22
N ARG A 254 5.87 7.85 -11.92
CA ARG A 254 7.08 7.33 -11.26
C ARG A 254 6.90 5.92 -10.69
N SER A 255 5.71 5.58 -10.21
CA SER A 255 5.33 4.21 -9.86
C SER A 255 5.39 3.32 -11.11
N ALA A 256 4.91 3.80 -12.27
CA ALA A 256 5.08 3.10 -13.55
C ALA A 256 6.56 2.98 -13.99
N LYS A 257 7.43 3.96 -13.71
CA LYS A 257 8.88 3.84 -13.96
C LYS A 257 9.58 2.89 -12.99
N ALA A 258 9.15 2.79 -11.73
CA ALA A 258 9.64 1.80 -10.78
C ALA A 258 9.17 0.38 -11.15
N SER A 259 7.94 0.24 -11.67
CA SER A 259 7.42 -1.01 -12.23
C SER A 259 8.06 -1.40 -13.57
N GLY A 260 8.66 -0.46 -14.30
CA GLY A 260 9.42 -0.73 -15.53
C GLY A 260 10.90 -1.05 -15.30
N ALA A 261 11.35 -1.00 -14.04
CA ALA A 261 12.70 -1.37 -13.61
C ALA A 261 12.71 -2.61 -12.67
N LEU A 262 11.56 -3.28 -12.53
CA LEU A 262 11.39 -4.57 -11.86
C LEU A 262 11.19 -5.68 -12.90
#